data_AF-A0ABD5FRE2-F1
#
_entry.id   AF-A0ABD5FRE2-F1
#
_cell.length_a   1.000
_cell.length_b   1.000
_cell.length_c   1.000
_cell.angle_alpha   90.00
_cell.angle_beta   90.00
_cell.angle_gamma   90.00
#
_symmetry.space_group_name_H-M   'P 1'
#
loop_
_entity.id
_entity.type
_entity.pdbx_description
1 polymer ?
#
loop_
_entity_poly.entity_id
_entity_poly.type
_entity_poly.pdbx_seq_one_letter_code
_entity_poly.pdbx_strand_id
1 'polypeptide(L)'
;MGAAGELFAVRRELFTVMEPDTLLDDFILSLRIAMQGYKIAYCTQAYAIESGSADMREEQKRKVRIAAGGLQSIWRLRELLNPFRYGVLTFQYVSHRVLRWSLAPVLLFALLPLNIAILLAGGSPVCYGTILALQLLFYIMGGWGYYLSTRQVKNKLLFIPYYFLFMNINVMKGVNYLRKKKGTGAWEKAKRTKTESLNQ
;
A
#
# COMPACT_ATOMS: atom_id res chain seq x y z
N MET A 1 1.90 -8.83 10.02
CA MET A 1 3.28 -8.84 10.54
C MET A 1 3.76 -7.43 10.84
N GLY A 2 3.02 -6.67 11.62
CA GLY A 2 3.39 -5.30 11.95
C GLY A 2 2.26 -4.65 12.74
N ALA A 3 2.63 -3.80 13.68
CA ALA A 3 1.68 -3.07 14.49
C ALA A 3 0.88 -2.07 13.64
N ALA A 4 -0.40 -1.91 13.96
CA ALA A 4 -1.19 -0.81 13.45
C ALA A 4 -0.87 0.43 14.31
N GLY A 5 -0.52 1.55 13.68
CA GLY A 5 -0.25 2.80 14.39
C GLY A 5 -1.40 3.37 15.18
N GLU A 6 -2.62 2.95 14.83
CA GLU A 6 -3.85 3.35 15.50
C GLU A 6 -3.87 2.89 16.97
N LEU A 7 -3.29 1.72 17.26
CA LEU A 7 -3.21 1.18 18.62
C LEU A 7 -2.12 0.12 18.73
N PHE A 8 -1.02 0.45 19.39
CA PHE A 8 0.01 -0.52 19.77
C PHE A 8 0.74 -0.08 21.03
N ALA A 9 1.35 -1.05 21.73
CA ALA A 9 2.16 -0.82 22.90
C ALA A 9 3.48 -1.56 22.76
N VAL A 10 4.57 -0.94 23.19
CA VAL A 10 5.91 -1.52 23.21
C VAL A 10 6.55 -1.33 24.58
N ARG A 11 7.39 -2.28 24.98
CA ARG A 11 8.20 -2.12 26.19
C ARG A 11 9.18 -0.96 25.98
N ARG A 12 9.35 -0.11 26.99
CA ARG A 12 10.22 1.07 26.93
C ARG A 12 11.66 0.72 26.51
N GLU A 13 12.19 -0.38 27.02
CA GLU A 13 13.54 -0.88 26.72
C GLU A 13 13.73 -1.33 25.26
N LEU A 14 12.64 -1.67 24.57
CA LEU A 14 12.66 -2.09 23.16
C LEU A 14 12.40 -0.94 22.19
N PHE A 15 12.11 0.25 22.73
CA PHE A 15 11.85 1.42 21.91
C PHE A 15 13.16 2.01 21.37
N THR A 16 13.23 2.16 20.05
CA THR A 16 14.34 2.82 19.37
C THR A 16 13.86 4.09 18.71
N VAL A 17 14.61 5.19 18.87
CA VAL A 17 14.32 6.45 18.18
C VAL A 17 14.39 6.22 16.67
N MET A 18 13.30 6.56 15.99
CA MET A 18 13.16 6.41 14.54
C MET A 18 13.74 7.61 13.80
N GLU A 19 14.20 7.36 12.58
CA GLU A 19 14.68 8.40 11.69
C GLU A 19 13.55 9.40 11.37
N PRO A 20 13.80 10.71 11.38
CA PRO A 20 12.76 11.74 11.33
C PRO A 20 11.99 11.81 10.00
N ASP A 21 12.46 11.11 8.96
CA ASP A 21 11.80 10.97 7.66
C ASP A 21 10.96 9.68 7.56
N THR A 22 10.80 8.93 8.65
CA THR A 22 10.08 7.65 8.63
C THR A 22 8.58 7.85 8.46
N LEU A 23 8.01 7.24 7.40
CA LEU A 23 6.58 7.36 7.06
C LEU A 23 5.68 6.31 7.72
N LEU A 24 6.19 5.10 8.00
CA LEU A 24 5.50 4.09 8.82
C LEU A 24 6.43 3.67 9.96
N ASP A 25 6.54 4.54 10.94
CA ASP A 25 7.27 4.34 12.18
C ASP A 25 6.75 3.12 12.95
N ASP A 26 5.43 2.96 13.09
CA ASP A 26 4.83 1.83 13.84
C ASP A 26 5.20 0.47 13.23
N PHE A 27 5.16 0.42 11.90
CA PHE A 27 5.49 -0.80 11.15
C PHE A 27 6.99 -1.12 11.25
N ILE A 28 7.86 -0.13 11.11
CA ILE A 28 9.31 -0.35 11.17
C ILE A 28 9.74 -0.68 12.60
N LEU A 29 9.20 0.01 13.60
CA LEU A 29 9.49 -0.25 15.01
C LEU A 29 9.07 -1.67 15.40
N SER A 30 7.85 -2.08 15.06
CA SER A 30 7.38 -3.44 15.36
C SER A 30 8.22 -4.53 14.68
N LEU A 31 8.66 -4.31 13.44
CA LEU A 31 9.55 -5.25 12.76
C LEU A 31 10.99 -5.25 13.30
N ARG A 32 11.53 -4.10 13.70
CA ARG A 32 12.84 -4.03 14.39
C ARG A 32 12.82 -4.80 15.71
N ILE A 33 11.73 -4.72 16.46
CA ILE A 33 11.52 -5.50 17.69
C ILE A 33 11.44 -7.00 17.37
N ALA A 34 10.72 -7.39 16.30
CA ALA A 34 10.67 -8.78 15.87
C ALA A 34 12.05 -9.30 15.41
N MET A 35 12.87 -8.47 14.78
CA MET A 35 14.25 -8.80 14.40
C MET A 35 15.17 -9.05 15.60
N GLN A 36 14.86 -8.50 16.77
CA GLN A 36 15.58 -8.78 18.02
C GLN A 36 15.14 -10.11 18.67
N GLY A 37 14.22 -10.85 18.06
CA GLY A 37 13.74 -12.15 18.56
C GLY A 37 12.47 -12.08 19.40
N TYR A 38 11.90 -10.88 19.60
CA TYR A 38 10.63 -10.72 20.31
C TYR A 38 9.43 -11.09 19.44
N LYS A 39 8.34 -11.47 20.09
CA LYS A 39 7.08 -11.80 19.43
C LYS A 39 6.11 -10.63 19.52
N ILE A 40 5.45 -10.33 18.40
CA ILE A 40 4.35 -9.38 18.36
C ILE A 40 3.07 -10.15 18.68
N ALA A 41 2.50 -9.90 19.86
CA ALA A 41 1.22 -10.49 20.27
C ALA A 41 0.05 -9.58 19.84
N TYR A 42 -1.02 -10.19 19.34
CA TYR A 42 -2.26 -9.48 19.01
C TYR A 42 -3.26 -9.63 20.15
N CYS A 43 -3.83 -8.51 20.62
CA CYS A 43 -4.86 -8.50 21.64
C CYS A 43 -6.20 -8.15 21.00
N THR A 44 -7.13 -9.12 20.96
CA THR A 44 -8.46 -8.96 20.35
C THR A 44 -9.34 -7.94 21.08
N GLN A 45 -9.07 -7.69 22.36
CA GLN A 45 -9.85 -6.75 23.18
C GLN A 45 -9.39 -5.29 23.03
N ALA A 46 -8.21 -5.05 22.45
CA ALA A 46 -7.70 -3.70 22.22
C ALA A 46 -8.17 -3.23 20.84
N TYR A 47 -9.09 -2.28 20.80
CA TYR A 47 -9.58 -1.68 19.56
C TYR A 47 -9.56 -0.16 19.62
N ALA A 48 -9.30 0.46 18.47
CA ALA A 48 -9.44 1.89 18.24
C ALA A 48 -10.41 2.08 17.06
N ILE A 49 -11.25 3.12 17.14
CA ILE A 49 -12.22 3.44 16.09
C ILE A 49 -11.85 4.81 15.52
N GLU A 50 -11.52 4.85 14.24
CA GLU A 50 -11.30 6.09 13.50
C GLU A 50 -12.40 6.33 12.48
N SER A 51 -12.80 7.59 12.30
CA SER A 51 -13.68 7.98 11.21
C SER A 51 -12.93 8.02 9.88
N GLY A 52 -13.52 7.44 8.83
CA GLY A 52 -12.94 7.48 7.49
C GLY A 52 -12.83 8.90 6.93
N SER A 53 -11.87 9.14 6.02
CA SER A 53 -11.74 10.44 5.34
C SER A 53 -12.99 10.77 4.52
N ALA A 54 -13.50 11.99 4.68
CA ALA A 54 -14.71 12.49 4.01
C ALA A 54 -14.53 12.76 2.50
N ASP A 55 -13.28 12.85 2.01
CA ASP A 55 -12.97 13.26 0.64
C ASP A 55 -12.01 12.29 -0.06
N MET A 56 -12.30 11.97 -1.33
CA MET A 56 -11.52 11.09 -2.20
C MET A 56 -10.09 11.63 -2.42
N ARG A 57 -9.93 12.96 -2.45
CA ARG A 57 -8.60 13.59 -2.58
C ARG A 57 -7.73 13.35 -1.35
N GLU A 58 -8.31 13.43 -0.16
CA GLU A 58 -7.61 13.15 1.10
C GLU A 58 -7.28 11.65 1.22
N GLU A 59 -8.20 10.78 0.79
CA GLU A 59 -7.94 9.33 0.71
C GLU A 59 -6.82 9.00 -0.27
N GLN A 60 -6.75 9.69 -1.43
CA GLN A 60 -5.64 9.55 -2.36
C GLN A 60 -4.31 9.96 -1.72
N LYS A 61 -4.25 11.12 -1.05
CA LYS A 61 -3.04 11.57 -0.32
C LYS A 61 -2.63 10.54 0.74
N ARG A 62 -3.58 9.99 1.50
CA ARG A 62 -3.34 8.92 2.48
C ARG A 62 -2.72 7.70 1.81
N LYS A 63 -3.31 7.20 0.72
CA LYS A 63 -2.82 6.01 0.01
C LYS A 63 -1.45 6.19 -0.63
N VAL A 64 -1.17 7.34 -1.24
CA VAL A 64 0.15 7.65 -1.79
C VAL A 64 1.21 7.63 -0.68
N ARG A 65 0.89 8.14 0.51
CA ARG A 65 1.79 8.07 1.68
C ARG A 65 2.01 6.65 2.18
N ILE A 66 0.96 5.85 2.31
CA ILE A 66 1.08 4.43 2.71
C ILE A 66 1.96 3.68 1.70
N ALA A 67 1.80 3.95 0.41
CA ALA A 67 2.61 3.34 -0.63
C ALA A 67 4.08 3.78 -0.58
N ALA A 68 4.32 5.09 -0.44
CA ALA A 68 5.65 5.65 -0.26
C ALA A 68 6.34 5.07 0.97
N GLY A 69 5.67 5.07 2.11
CA GLY A 69 6.23 4.50 3.33
C GLY A 69 6.40 2.98 3.25
N GLY A 70 5.53 2.26 2.53
CA GLY A 70 5.70 0.84 2.23
C GLY A 70 7.01 0.58 1.49
N LEU A 71 7.30 1.36 0.43
CA LEU A 71 8.55 1.28 -0.32
C LEU A 71 9.77 1.70 0.52
N GLN A 72 9.65 2.76 1.32
CA GLN A 72 10.70 3.19 2.25
C GLN A 72 11.02 2.09 3.28
N SER A 73 10.00 1.40 3.78
CA SER A 73 10.17 0.31 4.74
C SER A 73 10.95 -0.88 4.15
N ILE A 74 10.77 -1.19 2.86
CA ILE A 74 11.55 -2.23 2.15
C ILE A 74 13.04 -1.89 2.16
N TRP A 75 13.37 -0.63 1.91
CA TRP A 75 14.76 -0.19 1.89
C TRP A 75 15.37 -0.16 3.30
N ARG A 76 14.64 0.35 4.29
CA ARG A 76 15.10 0.44 5.69
C ARG A 76 15.21 -0.92 6.39
N LEU A 77 14.33 -1.87 6.04
CA LEU A 77 14.32 -3.23 6.57
C LEU A 77 15.00 -4.22 5.62
N ARG A 78 15.93 -3.76 4.78
CA ARG A 78 16.68 -4.63 3.85
C ARG A 78 17.40 -5.78 4.55
N GLU A 79 17.81 -5.58 5.80
CA GLU A 79 18.44 -6.63 6.63
C GLU A 79 17.48 -7.80 6.88
N LEU A 80 16.17 -7.54 6.98
CA LEU A 80 15.15 -8.55 7.16
C LEU A 80 14.94 -9.41 5.90
N LEU A 81 15.46 -8.99 4.74
CA LEU A 81 15.39 -9.77 3.50
C LEU A 81 16.35 -10.98 3.50
N ASN A 82 17.22 -11.13 4.51
CA ASN A 82 18.13 -12.26 4.61
C ASN A 82 17.43 -13.49 5.24
N PRO A 83 17.08 -14.53 4.45
CA PRO A 83 16.35 -15.69 4.96
C PRO A 83 17.20 -16.55 5.90
N PHE A 84 18.53 -16.49 5.80
CA PHE A 84 19.44 -17.27 6.67
C PHE A 84 19.48 -16.72 8.09
N ARG A 85 19.17 -15.43 8.29
CA ARG A 85 19.20 -14.79 9.60
C ARG A 85 17.85 -14.82 10.33
N TYR A 86 16.75 -14.69 9.60
CA TYR A 86 15.41 -14.52 10.21
C TYR A 86 14.36 -15.55 9.74
N GLY A 87 14.71 -16.48 8.84
CA GLY A 87 13.90 -17.63 8.46
C GLY A 87 12.46 -17.28 8.07
N VAL A 88 11.51 -17.74 8.88
CA VAL A 88 10.06 -17.57 8.65
C VAL A 88 9.64 -16.09 8.63
N LEU A 89 10.27 -15.24 9.44
CA LEU A 89 9.95 -13.80 9.50
C LEU A 89 10.25 -13.12 8.15
N THR A 90 11.38 -13.47 7.53
CA THR A 90 11.74 -13.01 6.17
C THR A 90 10.70 -13.46 5.16
N PHE A 91 10.31 -14.74 5.18
CA PHE A 91 9.30 -15.26 4.24
C PHE A 91 7.97 -14.51 4.35
N GLN A 92 7.48 -14.31 5.57
CA GLN A 92 6.22 -13.59 5.81
C GLN A 92 6.31 -12.12 5.35
N TYR A 93 7.43 -11.46 5.63
CA TYR A 93 7.67 -10.08 5.21
C TYR A 93 7.74 -9.95 3.69
N VAL A 94 8.53 -10.79 3.03
CA VAL A 94 8.74 -10.76 1.58
C VAL A 94 7.44 -11.06 0.83
N SER A 95 6.77 -12.17 1.16
CA SER A 95 5.57 -12.62 0.45
C SER A 95 4.38 -11.66 0.62
N HIS A 96 4.07 -11.23 1.84
CA HIS A 96 2.86 -10.43 2.10
C HIS A 96 3.05 -8.93 1.89
N ARG A 97 4.29 -8.42 2.03
CA ARG A 97 4.55 -6.98 1.98
C ARG A 97 5.37 -6.62 0.75
N VAL A 98 6.58 -7.15 0.62
CA VAL A 98 7.51 -6.73 -0.42
C VAL A 98 6.92 -6.99 -1.80
N LEU A 99 6.51 -8.24 -2.09
CA LEU A 99 5.93 -8.60 -3.39
C LEU A 99 4.66 -7.80 -3.70
N ARG A 100 3.80 -7.60 -2.70
CA ARG A 100 2.53 -6.88 -2.90
C ARG A 100 2.77 -5.42 -3.28
N TRP A 101 3.74 -4.75 -2.67
CA TRP A 101 3.97 -3.32 -2.88
C TRP A 101 4.91 -3.05 -4.06
N SER A 102 5.86 -3.93 -4.39
CA SER A 102 6.78 -3.73 -5.52
C SER A 102 6.37 -4.49 -6.77
N LEU A 103 6.09 -5.78 -6.65
CA LEU A 103 5.94 -6.69 -7.78
C LEU A 103 4.56 -6.62 -8.40
N ALA A 104 3.49 -6.58 -7.59
CA ALA A 104 2.12 -6.53 -8.11
C ALA A 104 1.85 -5.33 -9.06
N PRO A 105 2.22 -4.07 -8.74
CA PRO A 105 2.00 -2.96 -9.66
C PRO A 105 2.85 -3.07 -10.92
N VAL A 106 4.12 -3.50 -10.80
CA VAL A 106 5.02 -3.63 -11.96
C VAL A 106 4.52 -4.72 -12.90
N LEU A 107 4.18 -5.90 -12.36
CA LEU A 107 3.66 -7.02 -13.16
C LEU A 107 2.34 -6.66 -13.83
N LEU A 108 1.43 -5.96 -13.14
CA LEU A 108 0.14 -5.58 -13.72
C LEU A 108 0.33 -4.75 -15.00
N PHE A 109 1.23 -3.76 -14.98
CA PHE A 109 1.49 -2.94 -16.17
C PHE A 109 2.37 -3.65 -17.21
N ALA A 110 3.29 -4.51 -16.78
CA ALA A 110 4.15 -5.30 -17.68
C ALA A 110 3.39 -6.42 -18.41
N LEU A 111 2.29 -6.91 -17.85
CA LEU A 111 1.49 -8.00 -18.42
C LEU A 111 0.91 -7.63 -19.79
N LEU A 112 0.54 -6.36 -19.99
CA LEU A 112 -0.04 -5.90 -21.26
C LEU A 112 0.96 -5.96 -22.44
N PRO A 113 2.16 -5.34 -22.37
CA PRO A 113 3.16 -5.48 -23.43
C PRO A 113 3.68 -6.91 -23.55
N LEU A 114 3.75 -7.68 -22.46
CA LEU A 114 4.17 -9.08 -22.49
C LEU A 114 3.18 -9.94 -23.28
N ASN A 115 1.87 -9.77 -23.05
CA ASN A 115 0.83 -10.48 -23.80
C ASN A 115 0.85 -10.12 -25.29
N ILE A 116 1.06 -8.84 -25.62
CA ILE A 116 1.19 -8.40 -27.02
C ILE A 116 2.43 -9.02 -27.67
N ALA A 117 3.58 -9.04 -26.99
CA ALA A 117 4.81 -9.63 -27.50
C ALA A 117 4.66 -11.14 -27.76
N ILE A 118 4.01 -11.88 -26.86
CA ILE A 118 3.76 -13.33 -27.04
C ILE A 118 2.82 -13.59 -28.22
N LEU A 119 1.79 -12.75 -28.41
CA LEU A 119 0.88 -12.84 -29.54
C LEU A 119 1.60 -12.60 -30.88
N LEU A 120 2.51 -11.61 -30.93
CA LEU A 120 3.33 -11.30 -32.10
C LEU A 120 4.40 -12.38 -32.37
N ALA A 121 4.88 -13.07 -31.33
CA ALA A 121 5.86 -14.16 -31.43
C ALA A 121 5.26 -15.51 -31.87
N GLY A 122 3.96 -15.56 -32.22
CA GLY A 122 3.30 -16.77 -32.70
C GLY A 122 2.68 -17.65 -31.60
N GLY A 123 2.45 -17.11 -30.40
CA GLY A 123 1.68 -17.79 -29.36
C GLY A 123 0.23 -18.04 -29.79
N SER A 124 -0.47 -18.96 -29.09
CA SER A 124 -1.87 -19.30 -29.39
C SER A 124 -2.77 -18.05 -29.43
N PRO A 125 -3.31 -17.67 -30.60
CA PRO A 125 -4.07 -16.43 -30.74
C PRO A 125 -5.35 -16.41 -29.91
N VAL A 126 -5.96 -17.58 -29.73
CA VAL A 126 -7.21 -17.72 -28.97
C VAL A 126 -6.96 -17.53 -27.47
N CYS A 127 -5.91 -18.13 -26.91
CA CYS A 127 -5.62 -18.02 -25.48
C CYS A 127 -5.09 -16.63 -25.11
N TYR A 128 -4.04 -16.15 -25.78
CA TYR A 128 -3.47 -14.84 -25.45
C TYR A 128 -4.36 -13.67 -25.92
N GLY A 129 -5.11 -13.85 -27.02
CA GLY A 129 -6.08 -12.86 -27.48
C GLY A 129 -7.27 -12.68 -26.53
N THR A 130 -7.80 -13.78 -25.97
CA THR A 130 -8.87 -13.68 -24.95
C THR A 130 -8.38 -13.03 -23.66
N ILE A 131 -7.17 -13.39 -23.18
CA ILE A 131 -6.55 -12.73 -22.02
C ILE A 131 -6.34 -11.24 -22.28
N LEU A 132 -5.83 -10.88 -23.46
CA LEU A 132 -5.63 -9.47 -23.83
C LEU A 132 -6.95 -8.71 -23.89
N ALA A 133 -8.00 -9.28 -24.47
CA ALA A 133 -9.33 -8.66 -24.53
C ALA A 133 -9.92 -8.44 -23.13
N LEU A 134 -9.84 -9.44 -22.25
CA LEU A 134 -10.28 -9.32 -20.85
C LEU A 134 -9.48 -8.25 -20.11
N GLN A 135 -8.18 -8.17 -20.35
CA GLN A 135 -7.32 -7.19 -19.72
C GLN A 135 -7.59 -5.77 -20.22
N LEU A 136 -7.84 -5.57 -21.51
CA LEU A 136 -8.29 -4.29 -22.08
C LEU A 136 -9.65 -3.88 -21.51
N LEU A 137 -10.61 -4.81 -21.43
CA LEU A 137 -11.90 -4.56 -20.81
C LEU A 137 -11.75 -4.11 -19.36
N PHE A 138 -10.89 -4.77 -18.58
CA PHE A 138 -10.60 -4.39 -17.20
C PHE A 138 -10.04 -2.97 -17.08
N TYR A 139 -9.11 -2.58 -17.97
CA TYR A 139 -8.58 -1.22 -17.99
C TYR A 139 -9.61 -0.18 -18.42
N ILE A 140 -10.44 -0.48 -19.44
CA ILE A 140 -11.54 0.40 -19.88
C ILE A 140 -12.54 0.60 -18.74
N MET A 141 -12.94 -0.47 -18.07
CA MET A 141 -13.82 -0.41 -16.89
C MET A 141 -13.20 0.43 -15.77
N GLY A 142 -11.90 0.28 -15.51
CA GLY A 142 -11.20 1.09 -14.52
C GLY A 142 -11.11 2.57 -14.89
N GLY A 143 -10.88 2.89 -16.17
CA GLY A 143 -10.89 4.27 -16.69
C GLY A 143 -12.29 4.89 -16.61
N TRP A 144 -13.32 4.13 -16.97
CA TRP A 144 -14.71 4.56 -16.84
C TRP A 144 -15.10 4.76 -15.38
N GLY A 145 -14.65 3.89 -14.48
CA GLY A 145 -14.83 4.03 -13.04
C GLY A 145 -14.12 5.27 -12.46
N TYR A 146 -12.96 5.68 -13.00
CA TYR A 146 -12.31 6.95 -12.65
C TYR A 146 -13.15 8.16 -13.06
N TYR A 147 -13.66 8.17 -14.29
CA TYR A 147 -14.56 9.22 -14.78
C TYR A 147 -15.83 9.32 -13.93
N LEU A 148 -16.42 8.18 -13.59
CA LEU A 148 -17.63 8.10 -12.75
C LEU A 148 -17.37 8.50 -11.29
N SER A 149 -16.21 8.15 -10.73
CA SER A 149 -15.79 8.59 -9.40
C SER A 149 -15.61 10.10 -9.32
N THR A 150 -15.21 10.75 -10.42
CA THR A 150 -15.12 12.23 -10.51
C THR A 150 -16.50 12.88 -10.47
N ARG A 151 -17.56 12.14 -10.85
CA ARG A 151 -18.97 12.54 -10.83
C ARG A 151 -19.72 12.10 -9.55
N GLN A 152 -19.03 11.59 -8.52
CA GLN A 152 -19.63 11.13 -7.23
C GLN A 152 -20.66 9.97 -7.36
N VAL A 153 -20.81 9.34 -8.53
CA VAL A 153 -21.74 8.21 -8.73
C VAL A 153 -21.03 6.90 -8.37
N LYS A 154 -21.42 6.30 -7.24
CA LYS A 154 -20.83 5.07 -6.72
C LYS A 154 -21.48 3.82 -7.32
N ASN A 155 -21.07 3.41 -8.51
CA ASN A 155 -21.48 2.11 -9.06
C ASN A 155 -20.52 0.99 -8.58
N LYS A 156 -21.03 0.03 -7.80
CA LYS A 156 -20.24 -1.02 -7.13
C LYS A 156 -19.42 -1.88 -8.11
N LEU A 157 -19.94 -2.15 -9.31
CA LEU A 157 -19.29 -3.04 -10.29
C LEU A 157 -18.06 -2.38 -10.94
N LEU A 158 -18.15 -1.09 -11.26
CA LEU A 158 -17.06 -0.30 -11.83
C LEU A 158 -16.06 0.17 -10.77
N PHE A 159 -16.46 0.17 -9.49
CA PHE A 159 -15.60 0.57 -8.38
C PHE A 159 -14.47 -0.43 -8.13
N ILE A 160 -14.68 -1.74 -8.34
CA ILE A 160 -13.65 -2.76 -8.08
C ILE A 160 -12.44 -2.60 -9.02
N PRO A 161 -12.60 -2.58 -10.36
CA PRO A 161 -11.48 -2.36 -11.28
C PRO A 161 -10.83 -1.00 -11.07
N TYR A 162 -11.65 0.04 -10.85
CA TYR A 162 -11.16 1.40 -10.58
C TYR A 162 -10.27 1.44 -9.34
N TYR A 163 -10.73 0.91 -8.21
CA TYR A 163 -10.00 0.95 -6.94
C TYR A 163 -8.71 0.14 -7.03
N PHE A 164 -8.73 -0.98 -7.76
CA PHE A 164 -7.53 -1.78 -8.00
C PHE A 164 -6.48 -1.02 -8.81
N LEU A 165 -6.85 -0.39 -9.93
CA LEU A 165 -5.92 0.44 -10.71
C LEU A 165 -5.45 1.66 -9.92
N PHE A 166 -6.37 2.32 -9.21
CA PHE A 166 -6.07 3.47 -8.37
C PHE A 166 -5.02 3.13 -7.31
N MET A 167 -5.11 1.96 -6.68
CA MET A 167 -4.08 1.50 -5.74
C MET A 167 -2.72 1.38 -6.41
N ASN A 168 -2.64 0.69 -7.56
CA ASN A 168 -1.37 0.46 -8.26
C ASN A 168 -0.75 1.78 -8.78
N ILE A 169 -1.56 2.71 -9.28
CA ILE A 169 -1.11 4.06 -9.69
C ILE A 169 -0.55 4.85 -8.50
N ASN A 170 -1.19 4.75 -7.33
CA ASN A 170 -0.72 5.44 -6.12
C ASN A 170 0.65 4.92 -5.65
N VAL A 171 0.99 3.67 -5.93
CA VAL A 171 2.35 3.15 -5.68
C VAL A 171 3.38 3.87 -6.55
N MET A 172 3.12 4.00 -7.85
CA MET A 172 4.01 4.73 -8.77
C MET A 172 4.16 6.21 -8.37
N LYS A 173 3.06 6.84 -7.95
CA LYS A 173 3.10 8.20 -7.37
C LYS A 173 3.89 8.25 -6.07
N GLY A 174 3.81 7.21 -5.24
CA GLY A 174 4.60 7.06 -4.02
C GLY A 174 6.11 7.00 -4.27
N VAL A 175 6.55 6.30 -5.32
CA VAL A 175 7.96 6.28 -5.76
C VAL A 175 8.42 7.71 -6.11
N ASN A 176 7.62 8.42 -6.91
CA ASN A 176 7.95 9.79 -7.31
C ASN A 176 7.94 10.76 -6.10
N TYR A 177 7.03 10.55 -5.16
CA TYR A 177 6.95 11.31 -3.92
C TYR A 177 8.22 11.15 -3.07
N LEU A 178 8.69 9.92 -2.86
CA LEU A 178 9.96 9.65 -2.15
C LEU A 178 11.16 10.29 -2.84
N ARG A 179 11.18 10.33 -4.18
CA ARG A 179 12.24 10.99 -4.94
C ARG A 179 12.24 12.50 -4.77
N LYS A 180 11.05 13.13 -4.66
CA LYS A 180 10.89 14.59 -4.58
C LYS A 180 10.95 15.17 -3.17
N LYS A 181 10.48 14.44 -2.14
CA LYS A 181 10.47 14.91 -0.75
C LYS A 181 11.54 14.17 0.08
N LYS A 182 12.78 14.63 -0.03
CA LYS A 182 13.94 14.11 0.71
C LYS A 182 14.18 14.76 2.10
N GLY A 183 13.23 15.52 2.66
CA GLY A 183 13.57 16.45 3.75
C GLY A 183 12.66 16.56 4.98
N THR A 184 11.39 16.14 4.95
CA THR A 184 10.49 16.37 6.08
C THR A 184 9.54 15.19 6.29
N GLY A 185 9.76 14.42 7.36
CA GLY A 185 8.77 13.45 7.87
C GLY A 185 7.74 14.08 8.82
N ALA A 186 7.86 15.39 9.11
CA ALA A 186 6.87 16.14 9.86
C ALA A 186 5.66 16.50 9.00
N TRP A 187 4.48 16.15 9.52
CA TRP A 187 3.21 16.03 8.84
C TRP A 187 2.45 17.35 8.62
N GLU A 188 1.73 17.47 7.49
CA GLU A 188 0.51 18.28 7.41
C GLU A 188 -0.67 17.41 7.90
N LYS A 189 -1.30 17.79 9.03
CA LYS A 189 -2.50 17.12 9.53
C LYS A 189 -3.63 17.22 8.50
N ALA A 190 -4.27 16.08 8.20
CA ALA A 190 -5.48 16.07 7.38
C ALA A 190 -6.57 16.90 8.08
N LYS A 191 -7.25 17.79 7.33
CA LYS A 191 -8.41 18.53 7.85
C LYS A 191 -9.52 17.51 8.12
N ARG A 192 -9.80 17.25 9.40
CA ARG A 192 -10.93 16.43 9.84
C ARG A 192 -12.20 17.28 9.82
N THR A 193 -13.32 16.70 9.41
CA THR A 193 -14.63 17.32 9.60
C THR A 193 -14.84 17.52 11.10
N LYS A 194 -15.03 18.77 11.54
CA LYS A 194 -15.39 19.06 12.93
C LYS A 194 -16.69 18.34 13.22
N THR A 195 -16.67 17.37 14.13
CA THR A 195 -17.88 16.92 14.82
C THR A 195 -18.29 18.10 15.68
N GLU A 196 -19.31 18.84 15.26
CA GLU A 196 -19.99 19.79 16.13
C GLU A 196 -20.53 18.98 17.31
N SER A 197 -19.93 19.20 18.47
CA SER A 197 -20.50 18.80 19.75
C SER A 197 -21.80 19.56 19.91
N LEU A 198 -22.91 18.91 19.56
CA LEU A 198 -24.23 19.23 20.08
C LEU A 198 -24.20 18.95 21.59
N ASN A 199 -23.73 19.92 22.36
CA ASN A 199 -24.01 20.00 23.79
C ASN A 199 -25.16 20.98 23.97
N GLN A 200 -26.29 20.41 24.39
CA GLN A 200 -27.30 21.04 25.22
C GLN A 200 -26.68 21.67 26.47
#